data_AF-A0A3G6ISB6-F1
#
_entry.id   AF-A0A3G6ISB6-F1
#
_cell.length_a   1.000
_cell.length_b   1.000
_cell.length_c   1.000
_cell.angle_alpha   90.00
_cell.angle_beta   90.00
_cell.angle_gamma   90.00
#
_symmetry.space_group_name_H-M   'P 1'
#
loop_
_entity.id
_entity.type
_entity.pdbx_description
1 polymer ?
#
loop_
_entity_poly.entity_id
_entity_poly.type
_entity_poly.pdbx_seq_one_letter_code
_entity_poly.pdbx_strand_id
1 'polypeptide(L)' 'MNRQLRTARPDHLAWIHPHSFRKTVATRIEQRYGTLAASRHLGHSSTAVTENAYLARPKVQADYTNAFAYSPD' A
#
# COMPACT_ATOMS: atom_id res chain seq x y z
N MET A 1 17.31 7.41 7.87
CA MET A 1 17.28 5.93 8.05
C MET A 1 17.62 5.64 9.51
N ASN A 2 16.74 5.03 10.30
CA ASN A 2 17.09 4.67 11.69
C ASN A 2 18.29 3.73 11.68
N ARG A 3 19.41 4.13 12.30
CA ARG A 3 20.70 3.38 12.34
C ARG A 3 20.52 1.91 12.69
N GLN A 4 19.61 1.62 13.63
CA GLN A 4 19.25 0.28 14.08
C GLN A 4 18.78 -0.64 12.94
N LEU A 5 17.89 -0.14 12.06
CA LEU A 5 17.41 -0.89 10.89
C LEU A 5 18.51 -1.16 9.85
N ARG A 6 19.57 -0.34 9.83
CA ARG A 6 20.72 -0.58 8.95
C ARG A 6 21.65 -1.62 9.54
N THR A 7 21.88 -1.60 10.85
CA THR A 7 22.72 -2.57 11.55
C THR A 7 22.10 -3.95 11.66
N ALA A 8 20.78 -4.03 11.87
CA ALA A 8 20.08 -5.32 12.02
C ALA A 8 19.74 -6.01 10.69
N ARG A 9 19.96 -5.34 9.55
CA ARG A 9 19.55 -5.84 8.24
C ARG A 9 20.71 -6.57 7.56
N PRO A 10 20.54 -7.84 7.16
CA PRO A 10 21.56 -8.57 6.40
C PRO A 10 21.69 -8.01 4.98
N ASP A 11 22.86 -8.20 4.36
CA ASP A 11 23.21 -7.60 3.06
C ASP A 11 22.27 -7.99 1.92
N HIS A 12 21.76 -9.22 1.90
CA HIS A 12 20.79 -9.66 0.90
C HIS A 12 19.43 -8.93 0.99
N LEU A 13 19.18 -8.22 2.09
CA LEU A 13 18.02 -7.35 2.29
C LEU A 13 18.39 -5.87 2.17
N ALA A 14 19.57 -5.51 1.66
CA ALA A 14 20.01 -4.12 1.52
C ALA A 14 18.98 -3.23 0.79
N TRP A 15 18.23 -3.81 -0.15
CA TRP A 15 17.15 -3.18 -0.92
C TRP A 15 15.92 -2.78 -0.08
N ILE A 16 15.76 -3.33 1.13
CA ILE A 16 14.68 -2.95 2.05
C ILE A 16 15.02 -1.63 2.73
N HIS A 17 14.15 -0.65 2.53
CA HIS A 17 14.23 0.66 3.15
C HIS A 17 13.06 0.86 4.11
N PRO A 18 13.16 1.78 5.10
CA PRO A 18 12.05 2.13 5.99
C PRO A 18 10.79 2.54 5.24
N HIS A 19 10.94 3.07 4.03
CA HIS A 19 9.81 3.39 3.16
C HIS A 19 9.07 2.11 2.72
N SER A 20 9.78 1.04 2.35
CA SER A 20 9.18 -0.26 2.02
C SER A 20 8.37 -0.81 3.19
N PHE A 21 8.91 -0.74 4.42
CA PHE A 21 8.19 -1.18 5.61
C PHE A 21 6.91 -0.37 5.87
N ARG A 22 7.01 0.97 5.81
CA ARG A 22 5.83 1.86 5.96
C ARG A 22 4.76 1.55 4.92
N LYS A 23 5.17 1.32 3.67
CA LYS A 23 4.28 0.97 2.57
C LYS A 23 3.56 -0.36 2.83
N THR A 24 4.28 -1.39 3.28
CA THR A 24 3.69 -2.69 3.61
C THR A 24 2.66 -2.59 4.74
N VAL A 25 2.99 -1.89 5.83
CA VAL A 25 2.08 -1.75 6.98
C VAL A 25 0.85 -0.93 6.60
N ALA A 26 1.03 0.22 5.95
CA ALA A 26 -0.07 1.08 5.53
C ALA A 26 -1.03 0.36 4.58
N THR A 27 -0.50 -0.42 3.63
CA THR A 27 -1.32 -1.24 2.72
C THR A 27 -2.17 -2.26 3.49
N ARG A 28 -1.61 -2.96 4.48
CA ARG A 28 -2.39 -3.94 5.27
C ARG A 28 -3.47 -3.28 6.13
N ILE A 29 -3.19 -2.10 6.68
CA ILE A 29 -4.18 -1.33 7.44
C ILE A 29 -5.29 -0.87 6.50
N GLU A 30 -4.95 -0.36 5.32
CA GLU A 30 -5.94 0.09 4.35
C GLU A 30 -6.85 -1.05 3.89
N GLN A 31 -6.29 -2.20 3.54
CA GLN A 31 -7.08 -3.37 3.14
C GLN A 31 -8.09 -3.83 4.19
N ARG A 32 -7.79 -3.61 5.48
CA ARG A 32 -8.62 -4.07 6.60
C ARG A 32 -9.53 -3.00 7.18
N TYR A 33 -9.10 -1.74 7.16
CA TYR A 33 -9.72 -0.63 7.91
C TYR A 33 -9.90 0.64 7.07
N GLY A 34 -9.51 0.63 5.80
CA GLY A 34 -9.63 1.74 4.86
C GLY A 34 -8.51 2.77 4.93
N THR A 35 -8.49 3.64 3.91
CA THR A 35 -7.42 4.61 3.66
C THR A 35 -7.22 5.62 4.79
N LEU A 36 -8.31 6.07 5.42
CA LEU A 36 -8.24 7.04 6.52
C LEU A 36 -7.52 6.46 7.74
N ALA A 37 -7.74 5.18 8.06
CA ALA A 37 -7.04 4.51 9.14
C ALA A 37 -5.54 4.38 8.85
N ALA A 38 -5.17 4.03 7.62
CA ALA A 38 -3.77 3.98 7.20
C ALA A 38 -3.11 5.37 7.26
N SER A 39 -3.82 6.41 6.83
CA SER A 39 -3.32 7.79 6.88
C SER A 39 -3.09 8.29 8.30
N ARG A 40 -4.02 7.98 9.22
CA ARG A 40 -3.89 8.30 10.65
C ARG A 40 -2.74 7.54 11.29
N HIS A 41 -2.55 6.27 10.96
CA HIS A 41 -1.41 5.47 11.44
C HIS A 41 -0.06 6.08 11.03
N LEU A 42 0.03 6.65 9.83
CA LEU A 42 1.24 7.33 9.35
C LEU A 42 1.37 8.78 9.85
N GLY A 43 0.36 9.33 10.52
CA GLY A 43 0.36 10.71 11.01
C GLY A 43 0.22 11.75 9.90
N HIS A 44 -0.37 11.40 8.75
CA HIS A 44 -0.58 12.35 7.66
C HIS A 44 -1.88 13.15 7.85
N SER A 45 -1.81 14.46 7.58
CA SER A 45 -2.95 15.38 7.63
C SER A 45 -3.97 15.17 6.51
N SER A 46 -3.58 14.47 5.43
CA SER A 46 -4.44 14.15 4.28
C SER A 46 -4.17 12.73 3.78
N THR A 47 -5.22 12.06 3.30
CA THR A 47 -5.12 10.71 2.74
C THR A 47 -4.36 10.69 1.42
N ALA A 48 -4.34 11.80 0.67
CA ALA A 48 -3.70 11.88 -0.64
C ALA A 48 -2.21 11.48 -0.61
N VAL A 49 -1.48 11.86 0.43
CA VAL A 49 -0.06 11.47 0.59
C VAL A 49 0.06 9.96 0.81
N THR A 50 -0.84 9.39 1.61
CA THR A 50 -0.87 7.95 1.90
C THR A 50 -1.21 7.15 0.66
N GLU A 51 -2.25 7.55 -0.08
CA GLU A 51 -2.71 6.91 -1.31
C GLU A 51 -1.61 6.87 -2.37
N ASN A 52 -0.93 8.00 -2.58
CA ASN A 52 0.07 8.11 -3.64
C ASN A 52 1.40 7.41 -3.32
N ALA A 53 1.88 7.52 -2.08
CA ALA A 53 3.24 7.11 -1.73
C ALA A 53 3.32 5.80 -0.91
N TYR A 54 2.29 5.49 -0.12
CA TYR A 54 2.37 4.46 0.92
C TYR A 54 1.38 3.30 0.76
N LEU A 55 0.50 3.32 -0.24
CA LEU A 55 -0.31 2.16 -0.60
C LEU A 55 0.30 1.38 -1.77
N ALA A 56 0.18 0.05 -1.73
CA ALA A 56 0.47 -0.79 -2.87
C ALA A 56 -0.53 -0.49 -3.99
N ARG A 57 -0.06 -0.55 -5.24
CA ARG A 57 -0.97 -0.43 -6.38
C ARG A 57 -1.95 -1.62 -6.34
N PRO A 58 -3.25 -1.38 -6.56
CA PRO A 58 -4.19 -2.48 -6.68
C PRO A 58 -3.75 -3.41 -7.82
N LYS A 59 -4.08 -4.70 -7.69
CA LYS A 59 -3.85 -5.67 -8.77
C LYS A 59 -4.60 -5.19 -10.01
N VAL A 60 -3.98 -5.33 -11.17
CA VAL A 60 -4.69 -5.16 -12.45
C VAL A 60 -5.82 -6.18 -12.47
N GLN A 61 -7.05 -5.67 -12.61
CA GLN A 61 -8.25 -6.48 -12.70
C GLN A 61 -8.54 -6.81 -14.16
N ALA A 62 -9.28 -7.90 -14.40
CA ALA A 62 -9.77 -8.21 -15.74
C ALA A 62 -10.77 -7.15 -16.21
N ASP A 63 -10.92 -7.01 -17.53
CA ASP A 63 -11.99 -6.20 -18.11
C ASP A 63 -13.33 -6.92 -17.91
N TYR A 64 -14.22 -6.33 -17.11
CA TYR A 64 -15.54 -6.86 -16.81
C TYR A 64 -16.65 -6.21 -17.64
N THR A 65 -16.33 -5.44 -18.69
CA THR A 65 -17.33 -4.76 -19.53
C THR A 65 -18.37 -5.73 -20.10
N ASN A 66 -17.96 -6.95 -20.46
CA ASN A 66 -18.86 -8.01 -20.93
C ASN A 66 -19.86 -8.51 -19.88
N ALA A 67 -19.61 -8.34 -18.58
CA ALA A 67 -20.56 -8.72 -17.53
C ALA A 67 -21.79 -7.80 -17.50
N PHE A 68 -21.70 -6.62 -18.12
CA PHE A 68 -22.80 -5.66 -18.28
C PHE A 68 -23.44 -5.72 -19.67
N ALA A 69 -22.95 -6.58 -20.57
CA ALA A 69 -23.57 -6.79 -21.86
C ALA A 69 -24.93 -7.49 -21.65
N TYR A 70 -25.98 -6.82 -22.08
CA TYR A 70 -27.35 -7.35 -22.10
C TYR A 70 -27.39 -8.64 -22.93
N SER A 71 -27.86 -9.73 -22.32
CA SER A 71 -28.20 -10.97 -23.02
C SER A 71 -29.65 -10.87 -23.49
N PRO A 72 -29.93 -10.75 -24.81
CA PRO A 72 -31.28 -10.93 -25.30
C PRO A 72 -31.64 -12.42 -25.20
N ASP A 73 -32.72 -12.73 -24.49
CA ASP A 73 -33.38 -14.04 -24.56
C ASP A 73 -33.98 -14.27 -25.97
#